data_AF-A0A968WJM1-F1
#
_entry.id   AF-A0A968WJM1-F1
#
_cell.length_a   1.000
_cell.length_b   1.000
_cell.length_c   1.000
_cell.angle_alpha   90.00
_cell.angle_beta   90.00
_cell.angle_gamma   90.00
#
_symmetry.space_group_name_H-M   'P 1'
#
loop_
_entity.id
_entity.type
_entity.pdbx_description
1 polymer ?
#
loop_
_entity_poly.entity_id
_entity_poly.type
_entity_poly.pdbx_seq_one_letter_code
_entity_poly.pdbx_strand_id
1 'polypeptide(L)' 'MSKKQLRIRGNNDIKARVGELFGKETSIVKKDGAVVLGTLNHVDGDNLVLLNGRRRRVVISVYDVEEVYIDLEP' A
#
# COMPACT_ATOMS: atom_id res chain seq x y z
N MET A 1 -16.73 -5.42 -15.21
CA MET A 1 -16.68 -6.16 -13.93
C MET A 1 -16.11 -5.23 -12.89
N SER A 2 -16.74 -5.09 -11.72
CA SER A 2 -16.30 -4.14 -10.69
C SER A 2 -15.10 -4.71 -9.96
N LYS A 3 -13.91 -4.14 -10.20
CA LYS A 3 -12.70 -4.52 -9.48
C LYS A 3 -12.94 -4.31 -7.98
N LYS A 4 -12.92 -5.38 -7.19
CA LYS A 4 -13.06 -5.26 -5.74
C LYS A 4 -11.78 -4.64 -5.19
N GLN A 5 -11.88 -3.38 -4.78
CA GLN A 5 -10.79 -2.64 -4.16
C GLN A 5 -11.02 -2.54 -2.65
N LEU A 6 -10.02 -2.93 -1.87
CA LEU A 6 -10.01 -2.68 -0.44
C LEU A 6 -9.37 -1.30 -0.21
N ARG A 7 -10.13 -0.39 0.40
CA ARG A 7 -9.62 0.91 0.85
C ARG A 7 -9.36 0.87 2.35
N ILE A 8 -8.13 1.16 2.75
CA ILE A 8 -7.73 1.26 4.15
C ILE A 8 -7.29 2.70 4.41
N ARG A 9 -7.80 3.29 5.49
CA ARG A 9 -7.52 4.65 5.93
C ARG A 9 -7.07 4.64 7.38
N GLY A 10 -6.20 5.57 7.75
CA GLY A 10 -5.74 5.71 9.13
C GLY A 10 -4.55 4.82 9.46
N ASN A 11 -3.54 5.40 10.11
CA ASN A 11 -2.23 4.79 10.28
C ASN A 11 -2.29 3.45 11.04
N ASN A 12 -3.16 3.33 12.04
CA ASN A 12 -3.30 2.12 12.85
C ASN A 12 -3.91 0.97 12.04
N ASP A 13 -4.95 1.25 11.26
CA ASP A 13 -5.60 0.24 10.41
C ASP A 13 -4.68 -0.18 9.26
N ILE A 14 -3.92 0.76 8.71
CA ILE A 14 -2.92 0.47 7.68
C ILE A 14 -1.87 -0.51 8.26
N LYS A 15 -1.30 -0.23 9.43
CA LYS A 15 -0.33 -1.15 10.06
C LYS A 15 -0.92 -2.53 10.35
N ALA A 16 -2.14 -2.58 10.89
CA ALA A 16 -2.76 -3.83 11.29
C ALA A 16 -3.18 -4.72 10.10
N ARG A 17 -3.70 -4.12 9.02
CA ARG A 17 -4.37 -4.87 7.94
C ARG A 17 -3.53 -5.01 6.67
N VAL A 18 -2.63 -4.07 6.39
CA VAL A 18 -1.82 -4.11 5.17
C VAL A 18 -0.79 -5.24 5.23
N GLY A 19 -0.31 -5.61 6.42
CA GLY A 19 0.57 -6.76 6.61
C GLY A 19 -0.03 -8.10 6.14
N GLU A 20 -1.35 -8.25 6.09
CA GLU A 20 -1.99 -9.50 5.65
C GLU A 20 -2.09 -9.62 4.12
N LEU A 21 -1.73 -8.55 3.38
CA LEU A 21 -2.01 -8.39 1.95
C LEU A 21 -0.73 -8.36 1.11
N PHE A 22 0.32 -9.05 1.57
CA PHE A 22 1.58 -9.17 0.84
C PHE A 22 1.40 -9.77 -0.56
N GLY A 23 2.20 -9.29 -1.51
CA GLY A 23 2.17 -9.73 -2.90
C GLY A 23 1.03 -9.12 -3.74
N LYS A 24 0.16 -8.29 -3.16
CA LYS A 24 -0.93 -7.64 -3.88
C LYS A 24 -0.51 -6.31 -4.49
N GLU A 25 -1.07 -6.00 -5.65
CA GLU A 25 -0.95 -4.68 -6.25
C GLU A 25 -1.64 -3.66 -5.36
N THR A 26 -0.90 -2.61 -5.02
CA THR A 26 -1.27 -1.62 -4.03
C THR A 26 -1.03 -0.23 -4.60
N SER A 27 -2.02 0.63 -4.44
CA SER A 27 -1.91 2.06 -4.72
C SER A 27 -1.93 2.81 -3.40
N ILE A 28 -0.85 3.53 -3.12
CA ILE A 28 -0.71 4.33 -1.90
C ILE A 28 -0.89 5.79 -2.28
N VAL A 29 -1.90 6.42 -1.69
CA VAL A 29 -2.10 7.87 -1.75
C VAL A 29 -1.38 8.47 -0.56
N LYS A 30 -0.40 9.32 -0.83
CA LYS A 30 0.33 10.07 0.17
C LYS A 30 -0.44 11.35 0.52
N LYS A 31 -0.17 11.91 1.70
CA LYS A 31 -0.80 13.16 2.19
C LYS A 31 -0.51 14.39 1.34
N ASP A 32 0.57 14.36 0.55
CA ASP A 32 0.90 15.39 -0.43
C ASP A 32 0.10 15.26 -1.74
N GLY A 33 -0.82 14.28 -1.82
CA GLY A 33 -1.61 13.95 -3.01
C GLY A 33 -0.88 13.07 -4.01
N ALA A 34 0.40 12.73 -3.79
CA ALA A 34 1.13 11.85 -4.68
C ALA A 34 0.62 10.41 -4.56
N VAL A 35 0.49 9.73 -5.71
CA VAL A 35 0.08 8.33 -5.76
C VAL A 35 1.27 7.46 -6.13
N VAL A 36 1.57 6.46 -5.31
CA VAL A 36 2.61 5.47 -5.56
C VAL A 36 1.97 4.12 -5.83
N LEU A 37 2.31 3.56 -6.98
CA LEU A 37 1.84 2.24 -7.42
C LEU A 37 2.96 1.21 -7.24
N GLY A 38 2.61 0.06 -6.68
CA GLY A 38 3.54 -1.06 -6.58
C GLY A 38 2.93 -2.28 -5.92
N THR A 39 3.66 -3.39 -5.96
CA THR A 39 3.30 -4.60 -5.24
C THR A 39 3.79 -4.46 -3.80
N LEU A 40 2.90 -4.66 -2.83
CA LEU A 40 3.29 -4.67 -1.43
C LEU A 40 4.20 -5.89 -1.17
N ASN A 41 5.40 -5.66 -0.65
CA ASN A 41 6.35 -6.72 -0.33
C ASN A 41 6.26 -7.09 1.16
N HIS A 42 6.53 -6.13 2.04
CA HIS A 42 6.40 -6.30 3.49
C HIS A 42 6.14 -4.97 4.21
N VAL A 43 5.78 -5.04 5.48
CA VAL A 43 5.75 -3.88 6.39
C VAL A 43 6.93 -4.02 7.35
N ASP A 44 7.77 -2.99 7.43
CA ASP A 44 8.94 -2.91 8.31
C ASP A 44 8.72 -1.83 9.37
N GLY A 45 8.14 -2.24 10.49
CA GLY A 45 7.70 -1.34 11.56
C GLY A 45 6.71 -0.29 11.05
N ASP A 46 7.20 0.94 10.92
CA ASP A 46 6.43 2.10 10.48
C ASP A 46 6.61 2.42 8.98
N ASN A 47 7.14 1.49 8.21
CA ASN A 47 7.38 1.67 6.79
C ASN A 47 6.69 0.58 5.97
N LEU A 48 5.97 1.01 4.94
CA LEU A 48 5.47 0.15 3.88
C LEU A 48 6.56 -0.03 2.82
N VAL A 49 6.89 -1.28 2.53
CA VAL A 49 7.88 -1.62 1.50
C VAL A 49 7.17 -2.19 0.29
N LEU A 50 7.31 -1.50 -0.84
CA LEU A 50 6.71 -1.87 -2.12
C LEU A 50 7.79 -2.16 -3.16
N LEU A 51 7.41 -2.94 -4.16
CA LEU A 51 8.15 -3.09 -5.41
C LEU A 51 7.40 -2.37 -6.51
N ASN A 52 8.03 -1.38 -7.14
CA ASN A 52 7.41 -0.70 -8.27
C ASN A 52 7.41 -1.59 -9.54
N GLY A 53 6.79 -1.12 -10.63
CA GLY A 53 6.76 -1.86 -11.91
C GLY A 53 8.13 -2.20 -12.53
N ARG A 54 9.23 -1.59 -12.04
CA ARG A 54 10.61 -1.93 -12.41
C ARG A 54 11.31 -2.84 -11.38
N ARG A 55 10.54 -3.44 -10.46
CA ARG A 55 11.00 -4.25 -9.33
C ARG A 55 12.00 -3.54 -8.41
N ARG A 56 11.99 -2.21 -8.38
CA ARG A 56 12.80 -1.43 -7.42
C ARG A 56 12.06 -1.30 -6.11
N ARG A 57 12.78 -1.45 -5.01
CA ARG A 57 12.28 -1.25 -3.65
C ARG A 57 11.92 0.23 -3.47
N VAL A 58 10.70 0.49 -3.03
CA VAL A 58 10.20 1.79 -2.61
C VAL A 58 9.76 1.66 -1.16
N VAL A 59 10.20 2.59 -0.32
CA VAL A 59 9.87 2.61 1.11
C VAL A 59 9.05 3.86 1.38
N ILE A 60 7.89 3.69 2.02
CA ILE A 60 6.96 4.78 2.35
C ILE A 60 6.60 4.69 3.83
N SER A 61 6.82 5.78 4.55
CA SER A 61 6.39 5.89 5.95
C SER A 61 4.87 5.83 6.05
N VAL A 62 4.30 5.04 6.97
CA VAL A 62 2.84 4.98 7.16
C VAL A 62 2.27 6.34 7.59
N TYR A 63 3.11 7.21 8.16
CA TYR A 63 2.71 8.55 8.57
C TYR A 63 2.49 9.50 7.38
N ASP A 64 3.11 9.21 6.24
CA ASP A 64 2.95 9.99 5.00
C ASP A 64 1.80 9.46 4.15
N VAL A 65 1.18 8.35 4.55
CA VAL A 65 0.06 7.74 3.84
C VAL A 65 -1.24 8.38 4.28
N GLU A 66 -2.04 8.78 3.31
CA GLU A 66 -3.42 9.18 3.51
C GLU A 66 -4.33 7.95 3.36
N GLU A 67 -4.15 7.19 2.27
CA GLU A 67 -5.00 6.04 1.93
C GLU A 67 -4.21 4.95 1.22
N VAL A 68 -4.65 3.71 1.41
CA VAL A 68 -4.14 2.54 0.69
C VAL A 68 -5.29 1.86 -0.03
N TYR A 69 -5.12 1.61 -1.33
CA TYR A 69 -6.02 0.84 -2.17
C TYR A 69 -5.33 -0.46 -2.57
N ILE A 70 -6.01 -1.58 -2.39
CA ILE A 70 -5.49 -2.91 -2.74
C ILE A 70 -6.47 -3.57 -3.68
N ASP A 71 -5.99 -3.98 -4.85
CA ASP A 71 -6.76 -4.77 -5.80
C ASP A 71 -6.86 -6.21 -5.28
N LEU A 72 -8.08 -6.65 -4.98
CA LEU A 72 -8.34 -8.01 -4.48
C LEU A 72 -8.51 -9.04 -5.61
N GLU A 73 -8.47 -8.61 -6.88
CA GLU A 73 -8.53 -9.52 -8.02
C GLU A 73 -7.15 -10.15 -8.30
N PRO A 74 -7.10 -11.45 -8.63
CA PRO A 74 -5.88 -12.16 -9.00
C PRO A 74 -5.40 -11.85 -10.43
#